data_AF-A0A947YTX9-F1
#
_entry.id   AF-A0A947YTX9-F1
#
_cell.length_a   1.000
_cell.length_b   1.000
_cell.length_c   1.000
_cell.angle_alpha   90.00
_cell.angle_beta   90.00
_cell.angle_gamma   90.00
#
_symmetry.space_group_name_H-M   'P 1'
#
loop_
_entity.id
_entity.type
_entity.pdbx_description
1 polymer ?
#
loop_
_entity_poly.entity_id
_entity_poly.type
_entity_poly.pdbx_seq_one_letter_code
_entity_poly.pdbx_strand_id
1 'polypeptide(L)'
;MRKLLVIIALFFVFSCDDDGKETFGKPCSESTVCEGVCNIGLPDGMCTEVCNDQAPCNQGVCVDFNDTEAYCLPSCEANSDCRQGYSCINFFCAPLQDAGGQCDDDSDCVECEDSESCPDQKEIKCMENICAFNCRDQSECPDGTVCALSEGDYWCIGIYFQQGEGTAGEPCPDGTCASGFTCLNDFPASETGAFCSNECTTSRECPPDMTCRNYADSEAAWCIPRGWCEDCDLDFQCGFSTDLCVLNESGSSFCGSDCDPQVSGTCPIDSECSEVFLCTENDRWVTDCDSACTGECAETDAPVYQCLNSWRSCTGDGTLCSPCKYDAQCEVGSNCVFIPESGNSICASTCSYYTDCPDGYICEETATEQNSCVPRTGSCVDSSGDRTQCEICADDADCLRGKCLPLNGSEFSYCLDFCDNNAECGFYSQCTQLSVDSMEYSLCVPNETTLDCTQTAQCLELCPSGPSSCTTGPVYCQ
;
A
#
# COMPACT_ATOMS: atom_id res chain seq x y z
N MET A 1 -104.99 36.93 -14.05
CA MET A 1 -103.53 37.11 -14.18
C MET A 1 -102.89 36.94 -12.80
N ARG A 2 -102.42 35.73 -12.48
CA ARG A 2 -101.70 35.40 -11.23
C ARG A 2 -100.21 35.30 -11.57
N LYS A 3 -99.39 36.19 -11.03
CA LYS A 3 -97.93 36.12 -11.13
C LYS A 3 -97.42 35.19 -10.03
N LEU A 4 -96.82 34.08 -10.44
CA LEU A 4 -96.10 33.15 -9.59
C LEU A 4 -94.70 33.74 -9.36
N LEU A 5 -94.37 34.02 -8.10
CA LEU A 5 -93.08 34.56 -7.66
C LEU A 5 -92.24 33.36 -7.22
N VAL A 6 -91.31 32.95 -8.08
CA VAL A 6 -90.36 31.86 -7.79
C VAL A 6 -89.19 32.47 -7.00
N ILE A 7 -89.15 32.17 -5.71
CA ILE A 7 -88.01 32.46 -4.83
C ILE A 7 -87.00 31.33 -5.04
N ILE A 8 -85.94 31.62 -5.78
CA ILE A 8 -84.76 30.75 -5.90
C ILE A 8 -83.93 30.98 -4.63
N ALA A 9 -84.06 30.06 -3.67
CA ALA A 9 -83.19 29.98 -2.52
C ALA A 9 -81.83 29.44 -2.98
N LEU A 10 -80.86 30.33 -3.14
CA LEU A 10 -79.45 30.01 -3.41
C LEU A 10 -78.86 29.42 -2.10
N PHE A 11 -78.91 28.10 -1.97
CA PHE A 11 -78.14 27.37 -0.96
C PHE A 11 -76.66 27.41 -1.38
N PHE A 12 -75.88 28.29 -0.74
CA PHE A 12 -74.42 28.14 -0.71
C PHE A 12 -74.11 26.93 0.16
N VAL A 13 -73.91 25.78 -0.50
CA VAL A 13 -73.25 24.62 0.11
C VAL A 13 -71.79 25.03 0.27
N PHE A 14 -71.40 25.47 1.47
CA PHE A 14 -70.00 25.42 1.86
C PHE A 14 -69.66 23.92 1.90
N SER A 15 -68.95 23.41 0.89
CA SER A 15 -68.15 22.21 1.12
C SER A 15 -67.13 22.62 2.18
N CYS A 16 -67.26 22.04 3.37
CA CYS A 16 -66.09 21.86 4.20
C CYS A 16 -65.19 20.91 3.41
N ASP A 17 -64.35 21.45 2.54
CA ASP A 17 -63.09 20.80 2.22
C ASP A 17 -62.34 20.74 3.55
N ASP A 18 -62.58 19.67 4.32
CA ASP A 18 -61.49 19.07 5.08
C ASP A 18 -60.50 18.65 3.99
N ASP A 19 -59.71 19.62 3.52
CA ASP A 19 -58.60 19.42 2.60
C ASP A 19 -57.78 18.31 3.25
N GLY A 20 -57.95 17.09 2.75
CA GLY A 20 -57.44 15.85 3.34
C GLY A 20 -55.93 15.87 3.26
N LYS A 21 -55.32 16.64 4.17
CA LYS A 21 -53.89 16.82 4.23
C LYS A 21 -53.28 15.47 4.53
N GLU A 22 -52.29 15.13 3.74
CA GLU A 22 -51.55 13.89 3.89
C GLU A 22 -50.76 13.94 5.20
N THR A 23 -50.75 12.79 5.87
CA THR A 23 -50.09 12.63 7.16
C THR A 23 -48.58 12.57 7.00
N PHE A 24 -47.86 12.74 8.11
CA PHE A 24 -46.41 12.57 8.18
C PHE A 24 -45.91 11.27 7.49
N GLY A 25 -44.82 11.38 6.72
CA GLY A 25 -44.20 10.28 5.95
C GLY A 25 -44.85 9.96 4.59
N LYS A 26 -46.02 10.54 4.26
CA LYS A 26 -46.71 10.29 2.98
C LYS A 26 -46.10 11.07 1.81
N PRO A 27 -46.21 10.54 0.57
CA PRO A 27 -45.74 11.24 -0.62
C PRO A 27 -46.53 12.51 -0.88
N CYS A 28 -45.88 13.50 -1.47
CA CYS A 28 -46.50 14.78 -1.79
C CYS A 28 -45.80 15.42 -2.99
N SER A 29 -46.57 16.07 -3.85
CA SER A 29 -46.04 16.80 -5.01
C SER A 29 -46.04 18.31 -4.83
N GLU A 30 -46.75 18.83 -3.81
CA GLU A 30 -46.93 20.27 -3.57
C GLU A 30 -47.03 20.59 -2.08
N SER A 31 -46.59 21.78 -1.68
CA SER A 31 -46.47 22.20 -0.27
C SER A 31 -47.81 22.28 0.49
N THR A 32 -48.93 22.43 -0.20
CA THR A 32 -50.26 22.56 0.43
C THR A 32 -50.89 21.22 0.83
N VAL A 33 -50.29 20.11 0.38
CA VAL A 33 -50.84 18.76 0.55
C VAL A 33 -50.61 18.22 1.97
N CYS A 34 -49.62 18.71 2.70
CA CYS A 34 -49.22 18.11 3.98
C CYS A 34 -49.81 18.82 5.21
N GLU A 35 -49.93 18.08 6.32
CA GLU A 35 -50.16 18.66 7.66
C GLU A 35 -49.00 19.58 8.10
N GLY A 36 -47.78 19.28 7.63
CA GLY A 36 -46.57 20.09 7.78
C GLY A 36 -46.05 20.69 6.47
N VAL A 37 -44.79 20.41 6.14
CA VAL A 37 -44.12 20.86 4.90
C VAL A 37 -43.94 19.66 3.96
N CYS A 38 -44.18 19.86 2.67
CA CYS A 38 -43.78 18.89 1.66
C CYS A 38 -42.32 19.14 1.27
N ASN A 39 -41.40 18.25 1.66
CA ASN A 39 -40.02 18.28 1.19
C ASN A 39 -39.95 17.57 -0.17
N ILE A 40 -39.90 18.35 -1.25
CA ILE A 40 -39.80 17.87 -2.63
C ILE A 40 -38.38 17.53 -3.07
N GLY A 41 -37.37 17.76 -2.22
CA GLY A 41 -35.99 17.32 -2.46
C GLY A 41 -35.78 15.83 -2.18
N LEU A 42 -36.75 15.19 -1.51
CA LEU A 42 -36.77 13.75 -1.27
C LEU A 42 -37.44 13.02 -2.44
N PRO A 43 -37.03 11.78 -2.77
CA PRO A 43 -37.68 10.98 -3.82
C PRO A 43 -39.20 10.90 -3.62
N ASP A 44 -39.96 11.26 -4.66
CA ASP A 44 -41.43 11.40 -4.70
C ASP A 44 -42.05 12.40 -3.71
N GLY A 45 -41.21 13.24 -3.09
CA GLY A 45 -41.57 14.20 -2.04
C GLY A 45 -42.05 13.53 -0.75
N MET A 46 -41.90 14.20 0.40
CA MET A 46 -42.38 13.67 1.68
C MET A 46 -43.02 14.74 2.56
N CYS A 47 -44.19 14.43 3.12
CA CYS A 47 -44.78 15.22 4.19
C CYS A 47 -43.96 15.06 5.48
N THR A 48 -43.27 16.13 5.86
CA THR A 48 -42.36 16.20 7.01
C THR A 48 -42.64 17.48 7.82
N GLU A 49 -41.90 17.69 8.91
CA GLU A 49 -41.86 18.93 9.67
C GLU A 49 -40.40 19.38 9.82
N VAL A 50 -40.17 20.69 9.83
CA VAL A 50 -38.83 21.27 10.06
C VAL A 50 -38.49 21.10 11.54
N CYS A 51 -37.25 20.70 11.83
CA CYS A 51 -36.77 20.53 13.19
C CYS A 51 -35.42 21.23 13.42
N ASN A 52 -35.05 21.37 14.69
CA ASN A 52 -33.72 21.78 15.16
C ASN A 52 -33.63 21.55 16.68
N ASP A 53 -32.49 21.89 17.29
CA ASP A 53 -32.26 21.78 18.75
C ASP A 53 -33.32 22.47 19.62
N GLN A 54 -33.98 23.51 19.12
CA GLN A 54 -35.01 24.28 19.84
C GLN A 54 -36.43 23.80 19.54
N ALA A 55 -36.62 23.06 18.44
CA ALA A 55 -37.88 22.54 17.95
C ALA A 55 -37.68 21.09 17.48
N PRO A 56 -37.59 20.12 18.41
CA PRO A 56 -37.43 18.72 18.07
C PRO A 56 -38.69 18.18 17.39
N CYS A 57 -38.53 17.07 16.67
CA CYS A 57 -39.64 16.36 16.02
C CYS A 57 -40.73 15.96 17.02
N ASN A 58 -41.98 16.23 16.66
CA ASN A 58 -43.15 15.68 17.35
C ASN A 58 -43.30 14.19 17.03
N GLN A 59 -42.88 13.78 15.83
CA GLN A 59 -42.85 12.39 15.38
C GLN A 59 -41.58 12.14 14.55
N GLY A 60 -40.92 11.00 14.77
CA GLY A 60 -39.73 10.62 14.01
C GLY A 60 -38.40 11.13 14.57
N VAL A 61 -37.39 11.17 13.71
CA VAL A 61 -36.01 11.56 14.02
C VAL A 61 -35.66 12.82 13.24
N CYS A 62 -35.01 13.79 13.89
CA CYS A 62 -34.56 15.00 13.22
C CYS A 62 -33.26 14.70 12.47
N VAL A 63 -33.26 14.87 11.15
CA VAL A 63 -32.13 14.58 10.27
C VAL A 63 -31.71 15.86 9.55
N ASP A 64 -30.43 16.21 9.68
CA ASP A 64 -29.81 17.32 8.97
C ASP A 64 -29.50 16.88 7.53
N PHE A 65 -30.08 17.57 6.55
CA PHE A 65 -29.80 17.30 5.12
C PHE A 65 -28.71 18.21 4.56
N ASN A 66 -28.53 19.38 5.18
CA ASN A 66 -27.50 20.35 4.85
C ASN A 66 -27.29 21.27 6.07
N ASP A 67 -26.33 22.19 5.98
CA ASP A 67 -25.99 23.12 7.07
C ASP A 67 -27.12 24.10 7.47
N THR A 68 -28.24 24.10 6.75
CA THR A 68 -29.31 25.12 6.90
C THR A 68 -30.69 24.56 7.24
N GLU A 69 -30.97 23.29 6.91
CA GLU A 69 -32.31 22.71 7.03
C GLU A 69 -32.25 21.27 7.54
N ALA A 70 -33.00 21.03 8.63
CA ALA A 70 -33.24 19.71 9.20
C ALA A 70 -34.73 19.36 9.13
N TYR A 71 -35.02 18.10 8.83
CA TYR A 71 -36.38 17.60 8.67
C TYR A 71 -36.61 16.34 9.50
N CYS A 72 -37.84 16.16 9.95
CA CYS A 72 -38.24 14.96 10.67
C CYS A 72 -38.54 13.81 9.71
N LEU A 73 -37.84 12.68 9.87
CA LEU A 73 -38.11 11.46 9.12
C LEU A 73 -38.83 10.43 10.01
N PRO A 74 -39.78 9.64 9.48
CA PRO A 74 -40.45 8.59 10.25
C PRO A 74 -39.47 7.61 10.86
N SER A 75 -39.66 7.26 12.12
CA SER A 75 -38.91 6.17 12.76
C SER A 75 -39.36 4.82 12.22
N CYS A 76 -38.48 3.83 12.19
CA CYS A 76 -38.77 2.46 11.74
C CYS A 76 -38.00 1.43 12.59
N GLU A 77 -38.47 0.19 12.58
CA GLU A 77 -37.76 -0.97 13.14
C GLU A 77 -37.27 -1.92 12.04
N ALA A 78 -37.90 -1.90 10.86
CA ALA A 78 -37.52 -2.69 9.70
C ALA A 78 -37.87 -1.99 8.37
N ASN A 79 -37.26 -2.42 7.27
CA ASN A 79 -37.45 -1.84 5.94
C ASN A 79 -38.93 -1.89 5.47
N SER A 80 -39.70 -2.87 5.98
CA SER A 80 -41.15 -2.97 5.71
C SER A 80 -42.01 -1.87 6.34
N ASP A 81 -41.47 -1.12 7.31
CA ASP A 81 -42.14 0.03 7.91
C ASP A 81 -42.06 1.26 7.00
N CYS A 82 -41.07 1.26 6.09
CA CYS A 82 -40.80 2.33 5.16
C CYS A 82 -41.59 2.15 3.86
N ARG A 83 -41.80 3.26 3.16
CA ARG A 83 -42.48 3.27 1.86
C ARG A 83 -41.51 2.81 0.75
N GLN A 84 -42.04 2.48 -0.42
CA GLN A 84 -41.21 2.14 -1.58
C GLN A 84 -40.21 3.27 -1.90
N GLY A 85 -38.97 2.91 -2.23
CA GLY A 85 -37.87 3.85 -2.45
C GLY A 85 -37.19 4.36 -1.17
N TYR A 86 -37.57 3.81 -0.02
CA TYR A 86 -37.03 4.14 1.30
C TYR A 86 -36.71 2.85 2.04
N SER A 87 -35.72 2.91 2.92
CA SER A 87 -35.34 1.81 3.80
C SER A 87 -35.07 2.29 5.22
N CYS A 88 -34.99 1.34 6.15
CA CYS A 88 -34.83 1.65 7.56
C CYS A 88 -33.35 1.74 7.93
N ILE A 89 -32.80 2.95 7.84
CA ILE A 89 -31.38 3.22 8.09
C ILE A 89 -31.27 3.95 9.42
N ASN A 90 -30.49 3.43 10.36
CA ASN A 90 -30.29 4.04 11.69
C ASN A 90 -31.62 4.34 12.42
N PHE A 91 -32.62 3.45 12.29
CA PHE A 91 -33.96 3.54 12.90
C PHE A 91 -34.88 4.65 12.35
N PHE A 92 -34.60 5.20 11.17
CA PHE A 92 -35.51 6.08 10.46
C PHE A 92 -35.62 5.76 8.96
N CYS A 93 -36.77 6.08 8.36
CA CYS A 93 -37.02 5.84 6.95
C CYS A 93 -36.29 6.89 6.10
N ALA A 94 -35.10 6.53 5.64
CA ALA A 94 -34.30 7.29 4.70
C ALA A 94 -34.56 6.84 3.26
N PRO A 95 -34.36 7.70 2.25
CA PRO A 95 -34.30 7.23 0.85
C PRO A 95 -33.27 6.10 0.71
N LEU A 96 -33.46 5.24 -0.29
CA LEU A 96 -32.38 4.34 -0.70
C LEU A 96 -31.13 5.16 -1.02
N GLN A 97 -29.97 4.61 -0.69
CA GLN A 97 -28.70 5.31 -0.72
C GLN A 97 -27.89 4.92 -1.95
N ASP A 98 -27.33 5.94 -2.61
CA ASP A 98 -26.36 5.77 -3.67
C ASP A 98 -25.02 5.23 -3.12
N ALA A 99 -24.09 4.90 -4.02
CA ALA A 99 -22.77 4.46 -3.60
C ALA A 99 -22.08 5.53 -2.73
N GLY A 100 -21.50 5.11 -1.60
CA GLY A 100 -20.94 5.98 -0.58
C GLY A 100 -21.93 6.45 0.50
N GLY A 101 -23.24 6.23 0.31
CA GLY A 101 -24.26 6.53 1.32
C GLY A 101 -24.32 5.48 2.44
N GLN A 102 -24.94 5.82 3.58
CA GLN A 102 -25.00 4.94 4.76
C GLN A 102 -26.00 3.79 4.59
N CYS A 103 -25.72 2.62 5.13
CA CYS A 103 -26.65 1.48 5.11
C CYS A 103 -26.54 0.64 6.37
N ASP A 104 -27.58 -0.11 6.67
CA ASP A 104 -27.63 -1.18 7.67
C ASP A 104 -27.66 -2.57 6.99
N ASP A 105 -28.23 -2.69 5.78
CA ASP A 105 -28.24 -3.89 4.95
C ASP A 105 -28.25 -3.63 3.43
N ASP A 106 -28.05 -4.68 2.62
CA ASP A 106 -27.94 -4.58 1.15
C ASP A 106 -29.18 -3.94 0.48
N SER A 107 -30.36 -4.04 1.10
CA SER A 107 -31.59 -3.49 0.52
C SER A 107 -31.74 -1.98 0.73
N ASP A 108 -30.83 -1.36 1.49
CA ASP A 108 -30.74 0.09 1.65
C ASP A 108 -30.10 0.77 0.44
N CYS A 109 -29.39 0.00 -0.41
CA CYS A 109 -28.59 0.52 -1.51
C CYS A 109 -29.39 0.57 -2.82
N VAL A 110 -29.21 1.66 -3.58
CA VAL A 110 -29.73 1.81 -4.94
C VAL A 110 -28.91 0.93 -5.88
N GLU A 111 -29.57 0.07 -6.66
CA GLU A 111 -28.89 -0.74 -7.68
C GLU A 111 -28.15 0.17 -8.68
N CYS A 112 -26.93 -0.23 -9.07
CA CYS A 112 -26.06 0.60 -9.90
C CYS A 112 -26.66 0.98 -11.27
N GLU A 113 -27.60 0.20 -11.80
CA GLU A 113 -28.29 0.53 -13.06
C GLU A 113 -29.13 1.82 -12.97
N ASP A 114 -29.50 2.22 -11.74
CA ASP A 114 -30.33 3.39 -11.46
C ASP A 114 -29.55 4.55 -10.83
N SER A 115 -28.25 4.41 -10.57
CA SER A 115 -27.41 5.43 -9.91
C SER A 115 -26.38 6.04 -10.85
N GLU A 116 -26.31 7.38 -10.90
CA GLU A 116 -25.25 8.10 -11.64
C GLU A 116 -23.86 7.98 -10.98
N SER A 117 -23.82 7.57 -9.71
CA SER A 117 -22.60 7.51 -8.90
C SER A 117 -21.88 6.16 -8.98
N CYS A 118 -22.58 5.11 -9.45
CA CYS A 118 -22.03 3.77 -9.54
C CYS A 118 -21.63 3.44 -10.98
N PRO A 119 -20.46 2.80 -11.21
CA PRO A 119 -20.12 2.28 -12.53
C PRO A 119 -21.14 1.23 -13.01
N ASP A 120 -21.49 1.29 -14.30
CA ASP A 120 -22.40 0.34 -14.94
C ASP A 120 -22.04 -1.12 -14.59
N GLN A 121 -23.06 -1.92 -14.24
CA GLN A 121 -22.96 -3.38 -14.00
C GLN A 121 -22.18 -3.83 -12.75
N LYS A 122 -21.85 -2.92 -11.82
CA LYS A 122 -21.29 -3.33 -10.53
C LYS A 122 -22.38 -3.78 -9.55
N GLU A 123 -22.06 -4.80 -8.75
CA GLU A 123 -22.88 -5.20 -7.61
C GLU A 123 -22.61 -4.23 -6.46
N ILE A 124 -23.67 -3.64 -5.91
CA ILE A 124 -23.61 -2.80 -4.71
C ILE A 124 -24.05 -3.61 -3.50
N LYS A 125 -23.35 -3.46 -2.38
CA LYS A 125 -23.65 -4.12 -1.10
C LYS A 125 -23.47 -3.16 0.05
N CYS A 126 -24.14 -3.48 1.16
CA CYS A 126 -23.87 -2.76 2.39
C CYS A 126 -22.59 -3.31 3.04
N MET A 127 -21.48 -2.61 2.82
CA MET A 127 -20.19 -2.96 3.40
C MET A 127 -19.82 -1.94 4.47
N GLU A 128 -19.71 -2.42 5.70
CA GLU A 128 -19.24 -1.61 6.84
C GLU A 128 -20.08 -0.34 7.08
N ASN A 129 -21.39 -0.48 6.86
CA ASN A 129 -22.43 0.54 6.95
C ASN A 129 -22.38 1.61 5.85
N ILE A 130 -21.77 1.30 4.70
CA ILE A 130 -21.79 2.13 3.50
C ILE A 130 -22.19 1.28 2.29
N CYS A 131 -23.01 1.84 1.39
CA CYS A 131 -23.31 1.25 0.10
C CYS A 131 -22.05 1.27 -0.77
N ALA A 132 -21.37 0.13 -0.83
CA ALA A 132 -20.09 -0.04 -1.48
C ALA A 132 -20.22 -0.94 -2.71
N PHE A 133 -19.36 -0.69 -3.70
CA PHE A 133 -19.16 -1.60 -4.82
C PHE A 133 -17.70 -2.01 -4.90
N ASN A 134 -17.44 -3.09 -5.62
CA ASN A 134 -16.10 -3.62 -5.78
C ASN A 134 -15.22 -2.64 -6.59
N CYS A 135 -14.00 -2.39 -6.15
CA CYS A 135 -13.10 -1.40 -6.73
C CYS A 135 -11.74 -2.00 -7.07
N ARG A 136 -11.09 -1.39 -8.06
CA ARG A 136 -9.71 -1.74 -8.43
C ARG A 136 -8.74 -0.62 -8.14
N ASP A 137 -9.22 0.61 -8.17
CA ASP A 137 -8.42 1.79 -7.92
C ASP A 137 -9.23 2.79 -7.08
N GLN A 138 -8.52 3.63 -6.34
CA GLN A 138 -9.11 4.68 -5.53
C GLN A 138 -9.94 5.66 -6.36
N SER A 139 -9.57 5.92 -7.62
CA SER A 139 -10.33 6.82 -8.51
C SER A 139 -11.70 6.28 -8.91
N GLU A 140 -11.97 4.99 -8.70
CA GLU A 140 -13.29 4.42 -8.92
C GLU A 140 -14.25 4.74 -7.77
N CYS A 141 -13.73 5.11 -6.61
CA CYS A 141 -14.52 5.27 -5.40
C CYS A 141 -15.10 6.68 -5.27
N PRO A 142 -16.38 6.81 -4.88
CA PRO A 142 -16.99 8.12 -4.65
C PRO A 142 -16.29 8.87 -3.52
N ASP A 143 -16.40 10.20 -3.53
CA ASP A 143 -15.85 11.06 -2.48
C ASP A 143 -16.29 10.57 -1.08
N GLY A 144 -15.35 10.52 -0.14
CA GLY A 144 -15.61 10.00 1.21
C GLY A 144 -15.52 8.47 1.34
N THR A 145 -15.11 7.75 0.29
CA THR A 145 -14.81 6.32 0.35
C THR A 145 -13.39 6.01 -0.11
N VAL A 146 -12.87 4.85 0.31
CA VAL A 146 -11.56 4.32 -0.06
C VAL A 146 -11.70 2.92 -0.64
N CYS A 147 -10.90 2.62 -1.65
CA CYS A 147 -10.77 1.25 -2.13
C CYS A 147 -9.95 0.43 -1.13
N ALA A 148 -10.57 -0.51 -0.42
CA ALA A 148 -9.87 -1.29 0.59
C ALA A 148 -10.41 -2.72 0.72
N LEU A 149 -9.55 -3.61 1.23
CA LEU A 149 -9.87 -5.02 1.39
C LEU A 149 -10.95 -5.21 2.48
N SER A 150 -12.10 -5.73 2.10
CA SER A 150 -13.19 -6.11 2.99
C SER A 150 -13.80 -7.43 2.52
N GLU A 151 -14.00 -8.37 3.45
CA GLU A 151 -14.51 -9.72 3.18
C GLU A 151 -13.76 -10.52 2.09
N GLY A 152 -12.47 -10.22 1.88
CA GLY A 152 -11.61 -10.93 0.94
C GLY A 152 -11.60 -10.36 -0.49
N ASP A 153 -12.23 -9.21 -0.70
CA ASP A 153 -12.20 -8.48 -1.97
C ASP A 153 -12.08 -6.97 -1.73
N TYR A 154 -11.80 -6.17 -2.77
CA TYR A 154 -11.64 -4.72 -2.65
C TYR A 154 -12.97 -3.99 -2.85
N TRP A 155 -13.37 -3.17 -1.88
CA TRP A 155 -14.63 -2.43 -1.90
C TRP A 155 -14.39 -0.95 -1.62
N CYS A 156 -15.21 -0.07 -2.22
CA CYS A 156 -15.27 1.34 -1.86
C CYS A 156 -15.97 1.52 -0.51
N ILE A 157 -15.22 1.36 0.59
CA ILE A 157 -15.73 1.46 1.95
C ILE A 157 -15.55 2.88 2.51
N GLY A 158 -16.33 3.26 3.52
CA GLY A 158 -16.21 4.57 4.15
C GLY A 158 -14.81 4.84 4.74
N ILE A 159 -14.28 6.05 4.53
CA ILE A 159 -13.08 6.50 5.23
C ILE A 159 -13.39 6.81 6.70
N TYR A 160 -12.54 6.35 7.62
CA TYR A 160 -12.61 6.78 9.02
C TYR A 160 -11.74 7.99 9.33
N PHE A 161 -11.01 8.50 8.34
CA PHE A 161 -10.13 9.65 8.46
C PHE A 161 -10.72 10.88 7.75
N GLN A 162 -10.35 12.07 8.20
CA GLN A 162 -10.81 13.33 7.61
C GLN A 162 -9.93 13.70 6.41
N GLN A 163 -10.54 14.04 5.26
CA GLN A 163 -9.86 14.58 4.07
C GLN A 163 -10.08 16.10 3.93
N GLY A 164 -9.09 16.84 3.38
CA GLY A 164 -9.12 18.30 3.19
C GLY A 164 -7.73 18.92 2.94
N GLU A 165 -7.64 20.23 2.64
CA GLU A 165 -6.34 20.90 2.52
C GLU A 165 -5.59 20.87 3.88
N GLY A 166 -4.32 20.47 3.87
CA GLY A 166 -3.49 20.30 5.06
C GLY A 166 -3.68 18.99 5.82
N THR A 167 -4.32 17.97 5.21
CA THR A 167 -4.56 16.66 5.86
C THR A 167 -3.37 15.71 5.77
N ALA A 168 -3.55 14.50 6.33
CA ALA A 168 -2.51 13.48 6.37
C ALA A 168 -1.86 13.22 4.99
N GLY A 169 -0.53 13.05 4.99
CA GLY A 169 0.29 12.89 3.79
C GLY A 169 0.79 14.19 3.16
N GLU A 170 0.09 15.33 3.36
CA GLU A 170 0.51 16.59 2.74
C GLU A 170 1.85 17.11 3.32
N PRO A 171 2.74 17.67 2.47
CA PRO A 171 4.00 18.21 2.94
C PRO A 171 3.78 19.45 3.81
N CYS A 172 4.47 19.53 4.95
CA CYS A 172 4.33 20.63 5.91
C CYS A 172 5.68 21.27 6.26
N PRO A 173 6.45 21.79 5.29
CA PRO A 173 7.80 22.33 5.54
C PRO A 173 7.81 23.50 6.55
N ASP A 174 6.71 24.24 6.67
CA ASP A 174 6.55 25.36 7.60
C ASP A 174 5.97 24.93 8.98
N GLY A 175 5.74 23.62 9.18
CA GLY A 175 5.19 23.08 10.42
C GLY A 175 3.67 23.23 10.58
N THR A 176 2.95 23.62 9.53
CA THR A 176 1.51 23.88 9.56
C THR A 176 0.71 22.76 8.92
N CYS A 177 -0.25 22.21 9.67
CA CYS A 177 -1.23 21.23 9.21
C CYS A 177 -2.65 21.67 9.54
N ALA A 178 -3.65 21.04 8.92
CA ALA A 178 -5.04 21.23 9.27
C ALA A 178 -5.31 20.82 10.73
N SER A 179 -6.42 21.33 11.28
CA SER A 179 -6.84 20.98 12.65
C SER A 179 -7.01 19.47 12.78
N GLY A 180 -6.38 18.86 13.80
CA GLY A 180 -6.38 17.41 14.01
C GLY A 180 -5.14 16.69 13.51
N PHE A 181 -4.28 17.37 12.73
CA PHE A 181 -3.04 16.81 12.21
C PHE A 181 -1.82 17.49 12.84
N THR A 182 -0.72 16.75 12.93
CA THR A 182 0.59 17.18 13.42
C THR A 182 1.62 17.00 12.31
N CYS A 183 2.48 18.00 12.15
CA CYS A 183 3.58 17.93 11.20
C CYS A 183 4.73 17.08 11.77
N LEU A 184 5.09 16.00 11.09
CA LEU A 184 6.17 15.07 11.46
C LEU A 184 7.41 15.35 10.61
N ASN A 185 8.53 15.74 11.23
CA ASN A 185 9.72 16.30 10.56
C ASN A 185 10.97 15.39 10.53
N ASP A 186 10.90 14.18 11.09
CA ASP A 186 12.05 13.27 11.23
C ASP A 186 12.11 12.15 10.16
N PHE A 187 11.53 12.32 8.96
CA PHE A 187 11.66 11.31 7.89
C PHE A 187 12.86 11.61 6.97
N PRO A 188 13.93 10.79 7.00
CA PRO A 188 15.14 11.03 6.23
C PRO A 188 15.06 10.61 4.75
N ALA A 189 13.96 9.97 4.31
CA ALA A 189 13.91 9.27 3.03
C ALA A 189 13.19 10.01 1.89
N SER A 190 12.46 11.10 2.14
CA SER A 190 11.85 11.90 1.07
C SER A 190 12.41 13.32 1.07
N GLU A 191 12.66 13.88 -0.12
CA GLU A 191 13.18 15.25 -0.31
C GLU A 191 12.25 16.34 0.30
N THR A 192 11.06 15.97 0.78
CA THR A 192 10.09 16.87 1.41
C THR A 192 10.14 16.92 2.93
N GLY A 193 10.83 15.99 3.61
CA GLY A 193 11.27 16.03 5.02
C GLY A 193 10.22 16.17 6.14
N ALA A 194 9.01 16.64 5.83
CA ALA A 194 7.96 16.95 6.78
C ALA A 194 6.57 16.70 6.16
N PHE A 195 5.72 15.91 6.80
CA PHE A 195 4.34 15.69 6.35
C PHE A 195 3.34 15.74 7.50
N CYS A 196 2.10 16.11 7.17
CA CYS A 196 0.99 16.09 8.11
C CYS A 196 0.56 14.66 8.41
N SER A 197 0.29 14.36 9.67
CA SER A 197 -0.14 13.04 10.11
C SER A 197 -1.01 13.14 11.35
N ASN A 198 -1.71 12.06 11.70
CA ASN A 198 -2.49 11.92 12.93
C ASN A 198 -2.09 10.64 13.66
N GLU A 199 -2.34 10.63 14.96
CA GLU A 199 -2.26 9.39 15.74
C GLU A 199 -3.27 8.38 15.20
N CYS A 200 -2.91 7.11 15.29
CA CYS A 200 -3.72 6.00 14.83
C CYS A 200 -3.58 4.80 15.77
N THR A 201 -4.58 3.93 15.79
CA THR A 201 -4.49 2.61 16.44
C THR A 201 -4.46 1.46 15.45
N THR A 202 -4.95 1.69 14.24
CA THR A 202 -4.97 0.72 13.14
C THR A 202 -4.67 1.41 11.82
N SER A 203 -4.12 0.69 10.83
CA SER A 203 -3.85 1.26 9.49
C SER A 203 -5.12 1.72 8.76
N ARG A 204 -6.30 1.32 9.24
CA ARG A 204 -7.58 1.75 8.68
C ARG A 204 -7.97 3.18 9.09
N GLU A 205 -7.35 3.70 10.14
CA GLU A 205 -7.49 5.11 10.53
C GLU A 205 -6.57 6.03 9.73
N CYS A 206 -5.78 5.46 8.83
CA CYS A 206 -4.85 6.18 7.98
C CYS A 206 -5.37 6.29 6.56
N PRO A 207 -4.96 7.35 5.84
CA PRO A 207 -5.07 7.38 4.40
C PRO A 207 -4.50 6.12 3.74
N PRO A 208 -4.95 5.77 2.54
CA PRO A 208 -4.68 4.46 1.97
C PRO A 208 -3.21 4.30 1.54
N ASP A 209 -2.59 5.43 1.19
CA ASP A 209 -1.16 5.65 0.90
C ASP A 209 -0.29 5.69 2.17
N MET A 210 -0.91 5.54 3.35
CA MET A 210 -0.26 5.53 4.65
C MET A 210 -0.59 4.26 5.44
N THR A 211 0.17 3.99 6.49
CA THR A 211 -0.06 2.87 7.39
C THR A 211 0.27 3.27 8.82
N CYS A 212 -0.39 2.61 9.78
CA CYS A 212 -0.26 2.97 11.19
C CYS A 212 0.98 2.34 11.81
N ARG A 213 1.93 3.16 12.27
CA ARG A 213 3.23 2.71 12.79
C ARG A 213 3.70 3.56 13.96
N ASN A 214 4.50 2.96 14.83
CA ASN A 214 5.17 3.72 15.89
C ASN A 214 6.16 4.72 15.25
N TYR A 215 5.98 6.00 15.57
CA TYR A 215 6.82 7.06 15.05
C TYR A 215 7.78 7.57 16.11
N ALA A 216 9.08 7.45 15.85
CA ALA A 216 10.11 7.90 16.78
C ALA A 216 9.84 7.41 18.23
N ASP A 217 10.12 8.25 19.23
CA ASP A 217 9.99 7.93 20.67
C ASP A 217 8.56 8.18 21.17
N SER A 218 7.60 8.33 20.25
CA SER A 218 6.20 8.48 20.59
C SER A 218 5.66 7.18 21.19
N GLU A 219 4.96 7.27 22.32
CA GLU A 219 4.17 6.14 22.84
C GLU A 219 2.94 5.84 21.95
N ALA A 220 2.56 6.76 21.06
CA ALA A 220 1.47 6.61 20.10
C ALA A 220 2.00 6.22 18.70
N ALA A 221 1.22 5.41 17.99
CA ALA A 221 1.40 5.16 16.57
C ALA A 221 0.80 6.30 15.73
N TRP A 222 1.35 6.52 14.56
CA TRP A 222 1.02 7.59 13.62
C TRP A 222 0.80 7.04 12.22
N CYS A 223 0.00 7.74 11.42
CA CYS A 223 -0.13 7.44 10.01
C CYS A 223 1.14 7.87 9.27
N ILE A 224 1.86 6.92 8.70
CA ILE A 224 3.13 7.15 8.02
C ILE A 224 2.97 6.72 6.55
N PRO A 225 3.42 7.52 5.56
CA PRO A 225 3.38 7.12 4.15
C PRO A 225 4.08 5.79 3.94
N ARG A 226 3.52 4.94 3.09
CA ARG A 226 4.20 3.70 2.70
C ARG A 226 5.43 4.04 1.89
N GLY A 227 6.58 3.49 2.30
CA GLY A 227 7.83 3.63 1.58
C GLY A 227 8.05 2.53 0.53
N TRP A 228 9.18 2.67 -0.14
CA TRP A 228 9.75 1.64 -1.02
C TRP A 228 9.82 0.27 -0.32
N CYS A 229 9.56 -0.80 -1.08
CA CYS A 229 9.68 -2.21 -0.67
C CYS A 229 8.68 -2.65 0.41
N GLU A 230 7.65 -1.85 0.69
CA GLU A 230 6.55 -2.24 1.58
C GLU A 230 5.49 -3.04 0.85
N ASP A 231 4.85 -3.99 1.56
CA ASP A 231 3.71 -4.73 1.03
C ASP A 231 2.59 -3.78 0.61
N CYS A 232 2.02 -4.06 -0.56
CA CYS A 232 0.89 -3.35 -1.11
C CYS A 232 0.02 -4.33 -1.87
N ASP A 233 -1.20 -3.91 -2.15
CA ASP A 233 -2.14 -4.63 -2.99
C ASP A 233 -2.55 -3.83 -4.22
N LEU A 234 -2.55 -2.49 -4.12
CA LEU A 234 -3.00 -1.55 -5.13
C LEU A 234 -2.05 -0.34 -5.17
N ASP A 235 -1.91 0.29 -6.34
CA ASP A 235 -0.93 1.36 -6.60
C ASP A 235 -1.05 2.53 -5.63
N PHE A 236 -2.27 3.01 -5.39
CA PHE A 236 -2.51 4.16 -4.51
C PHE A 236 -2.08 3.91 -3.05
N GLN A 237 -1.79 2.67 -2.65
CA GLN A 237 -1.28 2.38 -1.32
C GLN A 237 0.20 2.77 -1.18
N CYS A 238 0.92 2.89 -2.29
CA CYS A 238 2.31 3.29 -2.29
C CYS A 238 2.38 4.81 -2.19
N GLY A 239 3.10 5.31 -1.17
CA GLY A 239 2.94 6.64 -0.55
C GLY A 239 3.08 7.87 -1.45
N PHE A 240 3.37 7.69 -2.74
CA PHE A 240 3.52 8.77 -3.71
C PHE A 240 2.73 8.46 -4.98
N SER A 241 2.18 9.49 -5.63
CA SER A 241 1.30 9.34 -6.80
C SER A 241 1.93 8.65 -8.02
N THR A 242 3.25 8.46 -8.02
CA THR A 242 4.02 7.82 -9.10
C THR A 242 4.59 6.46 -8.69
N ASP A 243 4.43 6.09 -7.42
CA ASP A 243 4.89 4.83 -6.88
C ASP A 243 3.84 3.76 -7.20
N LEU A 244 4.30 2.58 -7.59
CA LEU A 244 3.43 1.52 -8.10
C LEU A 244 3.50 0.29 -7.21
N CYS A 245 2.39 -0.44 -7.14
CA CYS A 245 2.34 -1.71 -6.46
C CYS A 245 2.75 -2.83 -7.42
N VAL A 246 4.01 -3.26 -7.33
CA VAL A 246 4.63 -4.16 -8.29
C VAL A 246 4.60 -5.60 -7.78
N LEU A 247 3.96 -6.48 -8.55
CA LEU A 247 3.90 -7.92 -8.33
C LEU A 247 5.15 -8.61 -8.90
N ASN A 248 5.77 -9.47 -8.09
CA ASN A 248 6.91 -10.27 -8.51
C ASN A 248 6.53 -11.68 -8.97
N GLU A 249 7.54 -12.44 -9.39
CA GLU A 249 7.41 -13.81 -9.89
C GLU A 249 6.88 -14.80 -8.84
N SER A 250 6.99 -14.47 -7.53
CA SER A 250 6.43 -15.29 -6.44
C SER A 250 4.96 -14.97 -6.13
N GLY A 251 4.39 -13.95 -6.78
CA GLY A 251 3.03 -13.47 -6.51
C GLY A 251 2.92 -12.55 -5.28
N SER A 252 4.04 -12.05 -4.77
CA SER A 252 4.09 -11.02 -3.73
C SER A 252 4.14 -9.64 -4.38
N SER A 253 3.49 -8.64 -3.78
CA SER A 253 3.44 -7.28 -4.30
C SER A 253 4.03 -6.28 -3.31
N PHE A 254 4.84 -5.36 -3.83
CA PHE A 254 5.53 -4.36 -3.03
C PHE A 254 5.56 -3.00 -3.73
N CYS A 255 5.68 -1.93 -2.94
CA CYS A 255 5.79 -0.58 -3.45
C CYS A 255 7.14 -0.37 -4.14
N GLY A 256 7.11 -0.15 -5.45
CA GLY A 256 8.22 0.42 -6.21
C GLY A 256 8.15 1.94 -6.12
N SER A 257 9.31 2.60 -6.26
CA SER A 257 9.38 4.06 -6.37
C SER A 257 9.77 4.47 -7.78
N ASP A 258 9.18 5.54 -8.31
CA ASP A 258 9.48 6.04 -9.65
C ASP A 258 10.97 6.36 -9.83
N CYS A 259 11.51 6.06 -11.01
CA CYS A 259 12.94 6.23 -11.26
C CYS A 259 13.26 6.55 -12.72
N ASP A 260 14.39 7.23 -12.94
CA ASP A 260 14.91 7.52 -14.28
C ASP A 260 16.14 6.63 -14.55
N PRO A 261 16.06 5.66 -15.49
CA PRO A 261 17.19 4.77 -15.79
C PRO A 261 18.40 5.52 -16.38
N GLN A 262 18.26 6.78 -16.79
CA GLN A 262 19.36 7.63 -17.25
C GLN A 262 20.07 8.39 -16.12
N VAL A 263 19.52 8.39 -14.91
CA VAL A 263 20.06 9.12 -13.75
C VAL A 263 20.52 8.12 -12.71
N SER A 264 21.84 8.01 -12.52
CA SER A 264 22.41 7.14 -11.48
C SER A 264 22.00 7.62 -10.08
N GLY A 265 21.60 6.69 -9.21
CA GLY A 265 21.27 6.99 -7.81
C GLY A 265 19.84 7.47 -7.57
N THR A 266 18.93 7.33 -8.54
CA THR A 266 17.49 7.54 -8.32
C THR A 266 16.88 6.48 -7.42
N CYS A 267 17.51 5.30 -7.36
CA CYS A 267 17.03 4.18 -6.56
C CYS A 267 17.86 3.99 -5.29
N PRO A 268 17.25 3.47 -4.21
CA PRO A 268 17.96 3.02 -3.02
C PRO A 268 19.14 2.09 -3.35
N ILE A 269 20.09 1.99 -2.43
CA ILE A 269 21.15 0.99 -2.54
C ILE A 269 20.50 -0.41 -2.60
N ASP A 270 21.08 -1.30 -3.40
CA ASP A 270 20.58 -2.65 -3.69
C ASP A 270 19.28 -2.72 -4.48
N SER A 271 18.93 -1.65 -5.18
CA SER A 271 17.83 -1.64 -6.13
C SER A 271 18.26 -1.15 -7.50
N GLU A 272 17.59 -1.67 -8.52
CA GLU A 272 17.78 -1.30 -9.92
C GLU A 272 16.54 -0.56 -10.43
N CYS A 273 16.78 0.45 -11.26
CA CYS A 273 15.71 1.12 -11.98
C CYS A 273 15.31 0.24 -13.17
N SER A 274 14.23 -0.50 -13.03
CA SER A 274 13.80 -1.54 -13.96
C SER A 274 12.43 -1.22 -14.54
N GLU A 275 12.22 -1.62 -15.80
CA GLU A 275 10.94 -1.46 -16.49
C GLU A 275 9.90 -2.39 -15.85
N VAL A 276 8.69 -1.88 -15.64
CA VAL A 276 7.54 -2.63 -15.15
C VAL A 276 6.42 -2.63 -16.19
N PHE A 277 5.60 -3.67 -16.16
CA PHE A 277 4.56 -3.89 -17.17
C PHE A 277 3.18 -4.02 -16.53
N LEU A 278 2.15 -3.48 -17.17
CA LEU A 278 0.76 -3.64 -16.68
C LEU A 278 0.18 -4.96 -17.20
N CYS A 279 -0.09 -5.91 -16.30
CA CYS A 279 -0.74 -7.18 -16.62
C CYS A 279 -2.25 -6.97 -16.82
N THR A 280 -2.75 -7.19 -18.05
CA THR A 280 -4.14 -6.81 -18.41
C THR A 280 -5.22 -7.66 -17.75
N GLU A 281 -4.89 -8.88 -17.34
CA GLU A 281 -5.88 -9.81 -16.77
C GLU A 281 -6.26 -9.43 -15.34
N ASN A 282 -5.29 -8.96 -14.55
CA ASN A 282 -5.48 -8.60 -13.15
C ASN A 282 -5.30 -7.09 -12.87
N ASP A 283 -4.96 -6.31 -13.90
CA ASP A 283 -4.72 -4.87 -13.82
C ASP A 283 -3.65 -4.49 -12.78
N ARG A 284 -2.57 -5.29 -12.73
CA ARG A 284 -1.45 -5.07 -11.79
C ARG A 284 -0.12 -4.87 -12.51
N TRP A 285 0.75 -4.06 -11.93
CA TRP A 285 2.12 -3.93 -12.41
C TRP A 285 2.93 -5.17 -12.06
N VAL A 286 3.72 -5.65 -13.00
CA VAL A 286 4.57 -6.84 -12.84
C VAL A 286 6.02 -6.53 -13.21
N THR A 287 6.95 -7.22 -12.55
CA THR A 287 8.40 -7.13 -12.86
C THR A 287 8.79 -7.82 -14.17
N ASP A 288 8.00 -8.81 -14.59
CA ASP A 288 8.21 -9.57 -15.82
C ASP A 288 6.88 -10.11 -16.34
N CYS A 289 6.63 -9.92 -17.63
CA CYS A 289 5.38 -10.33 -18.25
C CYS A 289 5.25 -11.85 -18.32
N ASP A 290 6.36 -12.57 -18.55
CA ASP A 290 6.30 -14.01 -18.83
C ASP A 290 6.10 -14.85 -17.56
N SER A 291 6.55 -14.35 -16.41
CA SER A 291 6.59 -15.12 -15.15
C SER A 291 5.62 -14.63 -14.09
N ALA A 292 5.37 -13.32 -13.99
CA ALA A 292 4.52 -12.74 -12.95
C ALA A 292 3.09 -12.42 -13.43
N CYS A 293 2.86 -12.31 -14.74
CA CYS A 293 1.53 -12.14 -15.32
C CYS A 293 0.96 -13.49 -15.80
N THR A 294 -0.31 -13.77 -15.48
CA THR A 294 -1.00 -14.96 -16.03
C THR A 294 -1.54 -14.73 -17.44
N GLY A 295 -1.58 -13.47 -17.89
CA GLY A 295 -2.13 -13.03 -19.17
C GLY A 295 -1.12 -12.26 -20.03
N GLU A 296 -1.63 -11.38 -20.91
CA GLU A 296 -0.81 -10.49 -21.73
C GLU A 296 -0.56 -9.17 -20.98
N CYS A 297 0.63 -8.60 -21.11
CA CYS A 297 0.89 -7.24 -20.63
C CYS A 297 0.45 -6.22 -21.66
N ALA A 298 -0.15 -5.12 -21.20
CA ALA A 298 -0.49 -4.00 -22.04
C ALA A 298 0.78 -3.35 -22.58
N GLU A 299 0.76 -2.98 -23.86
CA GLU A 299 1.70 -1.99 -24.39
C GLU A 299 1.30 -0.63 -23.81
N THR A 300 2.14 -0.06 -22.96
CA THR A 300 2.00 1.32 -22.50
C THR A 300 2.58 2.29 -23.55
N ASP A 301 2.04 3.51 -23.61
CA ASP A 301 2.53 4.53 -24.56
C ASP A 301 4.00 4.92 -24.32
N ALA A 302 4.48 4.71 -23.09
CA ALA A 302 5.87 4.89 -22.69
C ALA A 302 6.26 3.80 -21.67
N PRO A 303 7.53 3.35 -21.66
CA PRO A 303 8.02 2.46 -20.61
C PRO A 303 7.91 3.13 -19.25
N VAL A 304 7.45 2.38 -18.25
CA VAL A 304 7.32 2.81 -16.87
C VAL A 304 8.44 2.16 -16.07
N TYR A 305 9.18 2.94 -15.30
CA TYR A 305 10.33 2.47 -14.54
C TYR A 305 10.08 2.63 -13.05
N GLN A 306 10.47 1.62 -12.28
CA GLN A 306 10.37 1.61 -10.83
C GLN A 306 11.66 1.06 -10.23
N CYS A 307 12.02 1.53 -9.04
CA CYS A 307 13.09 0.97 -8.25
C CYS A 307 12.66 -0.39 -7.73
N LEU A 308 13.21 -1.45 -8.33
CA LEU A 308 12.99 -2.82 -7.89
C LEU A 308 14.20 -3.26 -7.08
N ASN A 309 13.94 -3.94 -5.97
CA ASN A 309 15.00 -4.60 -5.23
C ASN A 309 15.73 -5.59 -6.17
N SER A 310 17.07 -5.61 -6.14
CA SER A 310 17.90 -6.43 -7.03
C SER A 310 17.63 -7.93 -6.89
N TRP A 311 17.11 -8.36 -5.74
CA TRP A 311 16.71 -9.74 -5.47
C TRP A 311 15.27 -10.05 -5.89
N ARG A 312 14.54 -9.08 -6.45
CA ARG A 312 13.12 -9.14 -6.86
C ARG A 312 12.18 -9.69 -5.78
N SER A 313 12.64 -9.66 -4.54
CA SER A 313 12.02 -10.23 -3.37
C SER A 313 12.25 -9.26 -2.23
N CYS A 314 11.27 -8.37 -2.05
CA CYS A 314 11.21 -7.45 -0.92
C CYS A 314 10.74 -8.11 0.37
N THR A 315 10.41 -9.40 0.33
CA THR A 315 9.91 -10.18 1.48
C THR A 315 11.03 -10.54 2.47
N GLY A 316 11.63 -9.51 3.08
CA GLY A 316 11.70 -9.52 4.53
C GLY A 316 10.29 -9.25 5.06
N ASP A 317 9.99 -9.69 6.26
CA ASP A 317 8.82 -9.39 7.11
C ASP A 317 8.55 -7.89 7.36
N GLY A 318 8.97 -7.00 6.46
CA GLY A 318 9.02 -5.56 6.67
C GLY A 318 10.05 -5.14 7.71
N THR A 319 10.82 -6.06 8.32
CA THR A 319 11.77 -5.71 9.40
C THR A 319 13.20 -5.58 8.91
N LEU A 320 13.64 -6.42 7.97
CA LEU A 320 14.93 -6.27 7.32
C LEU A 320 14.82 -5.19 6.24
N CYS A 321 15.62 -4.13 6.38
CA CYS A 321 15.60 -2.91 5.55
C CYS A 321 14.51 -1.87 5.88
N SER A 322 13.70 -2.07 6.93
CA SER A 322 12.88 -0.97 7.44
C SER A 322 13.78 0.16 7.96
N PRO A 323 13.63 1.41 7.51
CA PRO A 323 14.45 2.50 8.00
C PRO A 323 14.22 2.68 9.51
N CYS A 324 15.31 2.92 10.24
CA CYS A 324 15.26 3.12 11.69
C CYS A 324 16.32 4.13 12.12
N LYS A 325 16.26 4.52 13.39
CA LYS A 325 17.23 5.39 14.06
C LYS A 325 17.75 4.77 15.36
N TYR A 326 16.99 3.83 15.95
CA TYR A 326 17.37 3.07 17.14
C TYR A 326 16.54 1.78 17.25
N ASP A 327 17.05 0.83 18.04
CA ASP A 327 16.57 -0.57 18.09
C ASP A 327 15.08 -0.73 18.41
N ALA A 328 14.49 0.18 19.19
CA ALA A 328 13.07 0.10 19.57
C ALA A 328 12.10 0.27 18.39
N GLN A 329 12.57 0.76 17.24
CA GLN A 329 11.76 0.85 16.01
C GLN A 329 11.74 -0.47 15.23
N CYS A 330 12.59 -1.42 15.61
CA CYS A 330 12.68 -2.72 14.99
C CYS A 330 11.83 -3.74 15.75
N GLU A 331 11.41 -4.79 15.06
CA GLU A 331 10.72 -5.91 15.71
C GLU A 331 11.58 -6.59 16.77
N VAL A 332 10.92 -7.33 17.66
CA VAL A 332 11.58 -8.06 18.74
C VAL A 332 12.58 -9.06 18.16
N GLY A 333 13.88 -8.82 18.39
CA GLY A 333 14.97 -9.65 17.87
C GLY A 333 15.78 -8.99 16.75
N SER A 334 15.42 -7.76 16.36
CA SER A 334 16.13 -6.94 15.38
C SER A 334 16.72 -5.70 16.05
N ASN A 335 17.82 -5.19 15.48
CA ASN A 335 18.51 -3.98 15.92
C ASN A 335 18.54 -2.96 14.79
N CYS A 336 18.67 -1.69 15.15
CA CYS A 336 18.84 -0.63 14.18
C CYS A 336 20.32 -0.48 13.82
N VAL A 337 20.67 -0.91 12.61
CA VAL A 337 22.05 -0.94 12.13
C VAL A 337 22.29 0.24 11.20
N PHE A 338 23.32 1.03 11.50
CA PHE A 338 23.80 2.07 10.61
C PHE A 338 24.70 1.48 9.53
N ILE A 339 24.37 1.73 8.26
CA ILE A 339 25.15 1.33 7.10
C ILE A 339 26.04 2.54 6.72
N PRO A 340 27.36 2.49 6.97
CA PRO A 340 28.23 3.65 6.80
C PRO A 340 28.31 4.17 5.36
N GLU A 341 28.14 3.28 4.39
CA GLU A 341 28.26 3.58 2.96
C GLU A 341 27.07 4.36 2.43
N SER A 342 25.86 4.02 2.91
CA SER A 342 24.62 4.68 2.52
C SER A 342 24.32 5.91 3.39
N GLY A 343 24.87 5.96 4.61
CA GLY A 343 24.51 6.94 5.62
C GLY A 343 23.12 6.71 6.22
N ASN A 344 22.48 5.59 5.90
CA ASN A 344 21.15 5.22 6.38
C ASN A 344 21.24 4.17 7.50
N SER A 345 20.18 4.11 8.30
CA SER A 345 20.02 3.09 9.33
C SER A 345 18.79 2.25 9.02
N ILE A 346 18.93 0.93 9.16
CA ILE A 346 17.87 -0.04 8.90
C ILE A 346 17.73 -1.05 10.03
N CYS A 347 16.53 -1.56 10.20
CA CYS A 347 16.27 -2.68 11.07
C CYS A 347 16.88 -3.94 10.44
N ALA A 348 17.61 -4.68 11.26
CA ALA A 348 18.31 -5.89 10.87
C ALA A 348 18.18 -6.94 11.97
N SER A 349 17.74 -8.14 11.61
CA SER A 349 17.62 -9.24 12.55
C SER A 349 18.99 -9.61 13.13
N THR A 350 19.02 -9.99 14.40
CA THR A 350 20.23 -10.55 15.02
C THR A 350 20.56 -11.91 14.42
N CYS A 351 21.84 -12.22 14.27
CA CYS A 351 22.30 -13.49 13.71
C CYS A 351 23.48 -14.04 14.53
N SER A 352 23.64 -15.36 14.55
CA SER A 352 24.82 -16.02 15.15
C SER A 352 25.73 -16.60 14.07
N TYR A 353 25.16 -16.96 12.94
CA TYR A 353 25.84 -17.57 11.80
C TYR A 353 25.34 -16.94 10.49
N TYR A 354 26.16 -17.04 9.44
CA TYR A 354 25.82 -16.54 8.10
C TYR A 354 24.57 -17.18 7.50
N THR A 355 24.21 -18.40 7.93
CA THR A 355 22.98 -19.09 7.51
C THR A 355 21.72 -18.59 8.20
N ASP A 356 21.85 -17.77 9.25
CA ASP A 356 20.71 -17.22 9.98
C ASP A 356 20.10 -16.03 9.23
N CYS A 357 20.85 -15.44 8.29
CA CYS A 357 20.40 -14.34 7.47
C CYS A 357 19.73 -14.84 6.18
N PRO A 358 18.66 -14.18 5.73
CA PRO A 358 18.04 -14.49 4.45
C PRO A 358 19.02 -14.21 3.29
N ASP A 359 18.72 -14.81 2.13
CA ASP A 359 19.48 -14.54 0.91
C ASP A 359 19.49 -13.02 0.62
N GLY A 360 20.65 -12.49 0.19
CA GLY A 360 20.88 -11.05 0.04
C GLY A 360 21.47 -10.35 1.28
N TYR A 361 21.53 -11.03 2.43
CA TYR A 361 22.09 -10.48 3.67
C TYR A 361 23.30 -11.28 4.14
N ILE A 362 24.16 -10.66 4.95
CA ILE A 362 25.31 -11.28 5.60
C ILE A 362 25.26 -11.01 7.10
N CYS A 363 25.67 -12.01 7.89
CA CYS A 363 25.78 -11.87 9.33
C CYS A 363 27.09 -11.16 9.69
N GLU A 364 27.00 -9.87 10.01
CA GLU A 364 28.17 -9.04 10.31
C GLU A 364 28.09 -8.44 11.71
N GLU A 365 29.24 -8.33 12.37
CA GLU A 365 29.36 -7.62 13.64
C GLU A 365 29.22 -6.12 13.41
N THR A 366 28.12 -5.56 13.90
CA THR A 366 27.84 -4.13 13.72
C THR A 366 28.50 -3.29 14.82
N ALA A 367 28.41 -1.96 14.71
CA ALA A 367 28.95 -1.03 15.70
C ALA A 367 28.40 -1.24 17.13
N THR A 368 27.32 -2.01 17.31
CA THR A 368 26.72 -2.37 18.60
C THR A 368 27.36 -3.61 19.25
N GLU A 369 28.44 -4.17 18.66
CA GLU A 369 29.07 -5.44 19.08
C GLU A 369 28.11 -6.64 19.02
N GLN A 370 27.01 -6.51 18.25
CA GLN A 370 26.09 -7.59 17.96
C GLN A 370 26.11 -7.89 16.46
N ASN A 371 26.10 -9.18 16.17
CA ASN A 371 25.96 -9.70 14.82
C ASN A 371 24.53 -9.48 14.34
N SER A 372 24.38 -8.81 13.20
CA SER A 372 23.11 -8.54 12.56
C SER A 372 23.17 -8.86 11.07
N CYS A 373 22.02 -9.20 10.50
CA CYS A 373 21.86 -9.43 9.08
C CYS A 373 21.86 -8.09 8.34
N VAL A 374 23.02 -7.69 7.84
CA VAL A 374 23.18 -6.47 7.04
C VAL A 374 23.03 -6.79 5.55
N PRO A 375 22.46 -5.86 4.75
CA PRO A 375 22.42 -5.99 3.31
C PRO A 375 23.84 -6.14 2.78
N ARG A 376 24.00 -6.97 1.76
CA ARG A 376 25.28 -7.11 1.06
C ARG A 376 25.53 -5.86 0.23
N THR A 377 26.74 -5.34 0.29
CA THR A 377 27.11 -4.09 -0.39
C THR A 377 27.80 -4.35 -1.74
N GLY A 378 28.14 -5.61 -2.06
CA GLY A 378 28.77 -6.00 -3.32
C GLY A 378 27.85 -6.62 -4.37
N SER A 379 28.26 -6.46 -5.62
CA SER A 379 27.54 -6.82 -6.85
C SER A 379 27.58 -8.31 -7.24
N CYS A 380 28.15 -9.19 -6.41
CA CYS A 380 28.47 -10.56 -6.81
C CYS A 380 27.23 -11.46 -6.66
N VAL A 381 26.50 -11.68 -7.75
CA VAL A 381 25.17 -12.31 -7.77
C VAL A 381 25.15 -13.84 -7.96
N ASP A 382 26.29 -14.50 -8.25
CA ASP A 382 26.33 -15.95 -8.55
C ASP A 382 27.11 -16.79 -7.52
N SER A 383 26.60 -17.99 -7.22
CA SER A 383 27.28 -18.97 -6.34
C SER A 383 28.58 -19.48 -6.98
N SER A 384 29.65 -19.68 -6.20
CA SER A 384 30.96 -20.14 -6.73
C SER A 384 30.96 -21.54 -7.37
N GLY A 385 29.80 -22.21 -7.37
CA GLY A 385 29.53 -23.49 -8.03
C GLY A 385 29.14 -23.40 -9.51
N ASP A 386 28.73 -22.24 -10.05
CA ASP A 386 28.12 -22.16 -11.39
C ASP A 386 29.02 -21.60 -12.52
N ARG A 387 30.33 -21.84 -12.42
CA ARG A 387 31.33 -21.71 -13.52
C ARG A 387 31.78 -20.30 -13.90
N THR A 388 31.37 -19.26 -13.18
CA THR A 388 31.83 -17.86 -13.30
C THR A 388 32.67 -17.48 -12.08
N GLN A 389 33.95 -17.91 -12.03
CA GLN A 389 34.76 -17.77 -10.81
C GLN A 389 35.64 -16.51 -10.75
N CYS A 390 35.60 -15.90 -9.55
CA CYS A 390 36.51 -14.92 -8.95
C CYS A 390 36.21 -13.44 -9.24
N GLU A 391 35.15 -12.93 -8.61
CA GLU A 391 35.01 -11.50 -8.39
C GLU A 391 35.97 -11.03 -7.29
N ILE A 392 36.70 -9.96 -7.59
CA ILE A 392 37.59 -9.31 -6.63
C ILE A 392 36.70 -8.63 -5.61
N CYS A 393 36.95 -8.89 -4.33
CA CYS A 393 36.25 -8.24 -3.23
C CYS A 393 37.19 -7.29 -2.49
N ALA A 394 36.61 -6.25 -1.90
CA ALA A 394 37.26 -5.36 -0.95
C ALA A 394 36.91 -5.75 0.50
N ASP A 395 35.70 -6.27 0.74
CA ASP A 395 35.18 -6.67 2.05
C ASP A 395 34.39 -8.00 1.98
N ASP A 396 34.20 -8.67 3.12
CA ASP A 396 33.39 -9.87 3.27
C ASP A 396 31.94 -9.66 2.81
N ALA A 397 31.40 -8.44 2.99
CA ALA A 397 30.08 -8.04 2.54
C ALA A 397 29.92 -8.06 1.01
N ASP A 398 31.02 -8.07 0.25
CA ASP A 398 30.99 -8.17 -1.20
C ASP A 398 30.65 -9.59 -1.68
N CYS A 399 30.74 -10.60 -0.81
CA CYS A 399 30.68 -12.00 -1.19
C CYS A 399 29.27 -12.59 -1.04
N LEU A 400 28.78 -13.26 -2.10
CA LEU A 400 27.49 -13.96 -2.06
C LEU A 400 27.45 -15.01 -0.94
N ARG A 401 28.57 -15.71 -0.72
CA ARG A 401 28.78 -16.61 0.40
C ARG A 401 30.27 -16.54 0.77
N GLY A 402 30.58 -16.84 2.03
CA GLY A 402 31.98 -17.07 2.42
C GLY A 402 32.72 -15.85 2.96
N LYS A 403 34.00 -15.75 2.61
CA LYS A 403 34.92 -14.71 3.11
C LYS A 403 35.71 -14.07 1.96
N CYS A 404 35.91 -12.77 2.06
CA CYS A 404 36.77 -12.00 1.17
C CYS A 404 38.23 -12.13 1.61
N LEU A 405 38.97 -13.06 1.00
CA LEU A 405 40.32 -13.38 1.44
C LEU A 405 41.33 -13.26 0.31
N PRO A 406 42.54 -12.76 0.60
CA PRO A 406 43.64 -12.81 -0.34
C PRO A 406 44.08 -14.27 -0.54
N LEU A 407 44.07 -14.72 -1.79
CA LEU A 407 44.72 -15.97 -2.14
C LEU A 407 46.24 -15.78 -2.13
N ASN A 408 46.97 -16.81 -1.67
CA ASN A 408 48.44 -16.76 -1.51
C ASN A 408 49.14 -16.22 -2.78
N GLY A 409 49.77 -15.05 -2.67
CA GLY A 409 50.53 -14.42 -3.76
C GLY A 409 49.74 -13.45 -4.65
N SER A 410 48.44 -13.25 -4.37
CA SER A 410 47.61 -12.24 -5.05
C SER A 410 47.72 -10.88 -4.36
N GLU A 411 47.63 -9.80 -5.14
CA GLU A 411 47.43 -8.44 -4.63
C GLU A 411 45.94 -8.12 -4.37
N PHE A 412 45.04 -9.01 -4.78
CA PHE A 412 43.59 -8.90 -4.66
C PHE A 412 43.02 -9.97 -3.73
N SER A 413 41.92 -9.62 -3.05
CA SER A 413 41.08 -10.56 -2.31
C SER A 413 39.98 -11.11 -3.22
N TYR A 414 39.52 -12.31 -2.92
CA TYR A 414 38.46 -13.00 -3.66
C TYR A 414 37.43 -13.56 -2.70
N CYS A 415 36.19 -13.63 -3.18
CA CYS A 415 35.13 -14.32 -2.47
C CYS A 415 35.34 -15.83 -2.50
N LEU A 416 35.58 -16.41 -1.32
CA LEU A 416 35.74 -17.84 -1.13
C LEU A 416 34.52 -18.37 -0.37
N ASP A 417 33.61 -19.08 -1.05
CA ASP A 417 32.36 -19.59 -0.46
C ASP A 417 32.61 -20.54 0.71
N PHE A 418 31.71 -20.53 1.71
CA PHE A 418 31.65 -21.56 2.74
C PHE A 418 31.28 -22.93 2.14
N CYS A 419 31.80 -24.00 2.73
CA CYS A 419 31.49 -25.36 2.33
C CYS A 419 31.54 -26.31 3.53
N ASP A 420 30.71 -27.34 3.53
CA ASP A 420 30.81 -28.46 4.47
C ASP A 420 31.63 -29.62 3.90
N ASN A 421 31.66 -29.74 2.57
CA ASN A 421 32.36 -30.80 1.86
C ASN A 421 32.67 -30.41 0.41
N ASN A 422 33.49 -31.22 -0.27
CA ASN A 422 33.95 -30.94 -1.64
C ASN A 422 32.85 -30.94 -2.70
N ALA A 423 31.65 -31.49 -2.44
CA ALA A 423 30.57 -31.50 -3.44
C ALA A 423 29.87 -30.15 -3.58
N GLU A 424 30.02 -29.27 -2.58
CA GLU A 424 29.52 -27.89 -2.60
C GLU A 424 30.46 -26.93 -3.32
N CYS A 425 31.70 -27.35 -3.54
CA CYS A 425 32.68 -26.59 -4.28
C CYS A 425 32.60 -26.88 -5.78
N GLY A 426 32.83 -25.84 -6.58
CA GLY A 426 32.95 -25.97 -8.03
C GLY A 426 34.07 -26.92 -8.45
N PHE A 427 34.07 -27.32 -9.73
CA PHE A 427 34.95 -28.37 -10.26
C PHE A 427 36.46 -28.14 -10.02
N TYR A 428 36.88 -26.88 -9.83
CA TYR A 428 38.28 -26.48 -9.64
C TYR A 428 38.61 -26.05 -8.20
N SER A 429 37.65 -26.11 -7.28
CA SER A 429 37.85 -25.81 -5.86
C SER A 429 37.65 -27.06 -5.01
N GLN A 430 38.22 -27.03 -3.81
CA GLN A 430 38.02 -28.04 -2.79
C GLN A 430 37.74 -27.36 -1.46
N CYS A 431 36.91 -28.02 -0.66
CA CYS A 431 36.56 -27.54 0.64
C CYS A 431 37.76 -27.70 1.58
N THR A 432 38.33 -26.57 1.98
CA THR A 432 39.55 -26.49 2.76
C THR A 432 39.29 -25.72 4.04
N GLN A 433 39.72 -26.26 5.17
CA GLN A 433 39.75 -25.51 6.42
C GLN A 433 40.89 -24.49 6.39
N LEU A 434 40.53 -23.21 6.45
CA LEU A 434 41.43 -22.09 6.55
C LEU A 434 41.26 -21.41 7.91
N SER A 435 42.39 -21.11 8.55
CA SER A 435 42.44 -20.34 9.78
C SER A 435 42.63 -18.86 9.44
N VAL A 436 41.61 -18.03 9.71
CA VAL A 436 41.64 -16.58 9.48
C VAL A 436 41.33 -15.90 10.81
N ASP A 437 42.22 -15.03 11.27
CA ASP A 437 42.06 -14.28 12.53
C ASP A 437 41.69 -15.13 13.75
N SER A 438 42.24 -16.35 13.83
CA SER A 438 42.00 -17.35 14.89
C SER A 438 40.63 -18.04 14.84
N MET A 439 39.86 -17.86 13.77
CA MET A 439 38.65 -18.63 13.46
C MET A 439 38.93 -19.61 12.32
N GLU A 440 38.35 -20.81 12.42
CA GLU A 440 38.46 -21.84 11.38
C GLU A 440 37.22 -21.77 10.48
N TYR A 441 37.45 -21.59 9.18
CA TYR A 441 36.41 -21.58 8.17
C TYR A 441 36.65 -22.70 7.18
N SER A 442 35.62 -23.47 6.83
CA SER A 442 35.67 -24.38 5.70
C SER A 442 35.26 -23.61 4.45
N LEU A 443 36.22 -23.35 3.56
CA LEU A 443 36.06 -22.51 2.37
C LEU A 443 36.39 -23.26 1.09
N CYS A 444 35.69 -22.96 -0.01
CA CYS A 444 35.99 -23.47 -1.33
C CYS A 444 37.24 -22.80 -1.90
N VAL A 445 38.40 -23.39 -1.63
CA VAL A 445 39.70 -22.89 -2.08
C VAL A 445 40.07 -23.58 -3.40
N PRO A 446 40.65 -22.87 -4.39
CA PRO A 446 41.17 -23.50 -5.60
C PRO A 446 42.13 -24.65 -5.28
N ASN A 447 41.94 -25.82 -5.92
CA ASN A 447 42.66 -27.05 -5.57
C ASN A 447 44.04 -27.16 -6.26
N GLU A 448 44.24 -26.51 -7.41
CA GLU A 448 45.49 -26.60 -8.18
C GLU A 448 45.92 -25.22 -8.72
N THR A 449 47.20 -24.87 -8.54
CA THR A 449 47.87 -23.87 -9.40
C THR A 449 47.93 -24.45 -10.80
N THR A 450 47.27 -23.84 -11.77
CA THR A 450 47.23 -24.34 -13.15
C THR A 450 48.57 -24.07 -13.85
N LEU A 451 49.52 -24.99 -13.70
CA LEU A 451 50.87 -24.87 -14.30
C LEU A 451 50.90 -24.85 -15.84
N ASP A 452 49.76 -24.98 -16.55
CA ASP A 452 49.74 -25.04 -18.01
C ASP A 452 48.57 -24.26 -18.68
N CYS A 453 48.94 -23.19 -19.38
CA CYS A 453 48.08 -22.22 -20.11
C CYS A 453 47.35 -22.78 -21.35
N THR A 454 47.11 -24.09 -21.48
CA THR A 454 46.34 -24.62 -22.63
C THR A 454 44.83 -24.46 -22.46
N GLN A 455 44.35 -24.14 -21.25
CA GLN A 455 42.96 -23.80 -20.96
C GLN A 455 42.66 -22.28 -21.04
N THR A 456 43.61 -21.45 -21.48
CA THR A 456 43.46 -19.98 -21.56
C THR A 456 42.26 -19.54 -22.40
N ALA A 457 41.93 -20.27 -23.47
CA ALA A 457 40.74 -19.98 -24.28
C ALA A 457 39.44 -20.27 -23.51
N GLN A 458 39.40 -21.32 -22.68
CA GLN A 458 38.25 -21.65 -21.83
C GLN A 458 38.15 -20.69 -20.63
N CYS A 459 39.27 -20.24 -20.08
CA CYS A 459 39.32 -19.27 -18.98
C CYS A 459 38.85 -17.87 -19.44
N LEU A 460 39.22 -17.42 -20.64
CA LEU A 460 38.73 -16.15 -21.23
C LEU A 460 37.27 -16.23 -21.72
N GLU A 461 36.77 -17.42 -22.06
CA GLU A 461 35.34 -17.65 -22.35
C GLU A 461 34.47 -17.61 -21.08
N LEU A 462 35.05 -17.93 -19.92
CA LEU A 462 34.36 -18.03 -18.63
C LEU A 462 34.60 -16.83 -17.68
N CYS A 463 35.58 -15.97 -17.97
CA CYS A 463 35.90 -14.77 -17.19
C CYS A 463 36.18 -13.56 -18.11
N PRO A 464 35.14 -12.94 -18.71
CA PRO A 464 35.30 -11.87 -19.70
C PRO A 464 35.93 -10.58 -19.13
N SER A 465 35.92 -10.40 -17.82
CA SER A 465 36.43 -9.21 -17.11
C SER A 465 37.85 -9.37 -16.55
N GLY A 466 38.51 -10.52 -16.77
CA GLY A 466 39.84 -10.80 -16.25
C GLY A 466 40.97 -10.01 -16.93
N PRO A 467 42.15 -9.87 -16.28
CA PRO A 467 43.28 -9.15 -16.86
C PRO A 467 43.78 -9.82 -18.14
N SER A 468 44.20 -8.99 -19.10
CA SER A 468 44.59 -9.40 -20.47
C SER A 468 45.76 -10.40 -20.60
N SER A 469 46.42 -10.82 -19.49
CA SER A 469 47.45 -11.86 -19.51
C SER A 469 47.63 -12.60 -18.17
N CYS A 470 47.99 -13.89 -18.24
CA CYS A 470 48.34 -14.74 -17.10
C CYS A 470 49.48 -14.17 -16.23
N THR A 471 50.50 -13.55 -16.83
CA THR A 471 51.62 -12.92 -16.11
C THR A 471 51.25 -11.67 -15.31
N THR A 472 50.06 -11.13 -15.51
CA THR A 472 49.51 -9.97 -14.81
C THR A 472 48.19 -10.30 -14.11
N GLY A 473 47.81 -11.57 -14.07
CA GLY A 473 46.53 -12.03 -13.54
C GLY A 473 46.61 -12.65 -12.15
N PRO A 474 45.44 -12.87 -11.54
CA PRO A 474 45.30 -13.62 -10.29
C PRO A 474 46.15 -14.89 -10.25
N VAL A 475 46.59 -15.30 -9.05
CA VAL A 475 47.43 -16.49 -8.86
C VAL A 475 46.81 -17.79 -9.39
N TYR A 476 45.48 -17.86 -9.56
CA TYR A 476 44.84 -19.03 -10.16
C TYR A 476 45.00 -19.12 -11.69
N CYS A 477 45.37 -18.01 -12.35
CA CYS A 477 45.72 -17.92 -13.77
C CYS A 477 47.25 -17.92 -14.03
N GLN A 478 48.07 -18.04 -12.98
CA GLN A 478 49.53 -18.24 -13.03
C GLN A 478 49.88 -19.68 -12.68
#